data_AF-A0A2D2M622-F1
#
_entry.id   AF-A0A2D2M622-F1
#
_cell.length_a   1.000
_cell.length_b   1.000
_cell.length_c   1.000
_cell.angle_alpha   90.00
_cell.angle_beta   90.00
_cell.angle_gamma   90.00
#
_symmetry.space_group_name_H-M   'P 1'
#
loop_
_entity.id
_entity.type
_entity.pdbx_description
1 polymer ?
#
loop_
_entity_poly.entity_id
_entity_poly.type
_entity_poly.pdbx_seq_one_letter_code
_entity_poly.pdbx_strand_id
1 'polypeptide(L)'
;MLNTDEPVIGLVDAFGSGAGCIGNTEQWTLVFYLAAWKSQDGTLTQQRQRCEMPVEKSAVEHWMRQVRAFSQHTLHVQGETASGAVLVRSITPCQAADAELKRVADDLQIPVRLDTPEFGVLEREKCSDQFEGTALWNGSEINLLLRCADPESPQAVISLAAGLFQAQQQWHRRISDFALSQLLPLKNEHWLGEDEAQCTAADFLSRMKLLTIEIDDAGDFTFWHEDGELFFGHAIEVRGNLVDGPTDADIPG
;
A
#
# COMPACT_ATOMS: atom_id res chain seq x y z
N MET A 1 -13.48 -7.71 -23.92
CA MET A 1 -12.18 -8.37 -24.20
C MET A 1 -11.37 -7.44 -25.08
N LEU A 2 -10.10 -7.24 -24.76
CA LEU A 2 -9.19 -6.42 -25.56
C LEU A 2 -8.87 -7.15 -26.87
N ASN A 3 -9.20 -6.54 -28.01
CA ASN A 3 -9.03 -7.15 -29.32
C ASN A 3 -7.55 -7.11 -29.75
N THR A 4 -7.07 -8.16 -30.42
CA THR A 4 -5.63 -8.45 -30.57
C THR A 4 -4.93 -7.76 -31.75
N ASP A 5 -5.66 -7.06 -32.63
CA ASP A 5 -5.10 -6.49 -33.86
C ASP A 5 -5.05 -4.95 -33.89
N GLU A 6 -5.67 -4.26 -32.93
CA GLU A 6 -5.77 -2.80 -32.94
C GLU A 6 -5.24 -2.16 -31.64
N PRO A 7 -4.52 -1.03 -31.73
CA PRO A 7 -4.10 -0.30 -30.55
C PRO A 7 -5.29 0.22 -29.77
N VAL A 8 -5.20 0.16 -28.44
CA VAL A 8 -6.14 0.79 -27.51
C VAL A 8 -5.45 1.90 -26.74
N ILE A 9 -6.22 2.87 -26.25
CA ILE A 9 -5.73 3.84 -25.28
C ILE A 9 -6.11 3.36 -23.88
N GLY A 10 -5.14 3.06 -23.05
CA GLY A 10 -5.33 2.61 -21.67
C GLY A 10 -4.99 3.70 -20.66
N LEU A 11 -5.79 3.78 -19.60
CA LEU A 11 -5.49 4.53 -18.38
C LEU A 11 -4.92 3.56 -17.34
N VAL A 12 -3.68 3.78 -16.93
CA VAL A 12 -3.04 3.01 -15.84
C VAL A 12 -3.76 3.28 -14.53
N ASP A 13 -3.92 2.25 -13.69
CA ASP A 13 -4.54 2.39 -12.36
C ASP A 13 -3.67 3.19 -11.38
N ALA A 14 -4.15 3.35 -10.14
CA ALA A 14 -3.49 4.19 -9.14
C ALA A 14 -2.12 3.68 -8.66
N PHE A 15 -1.80 2.41 -8.92
CA PHE A 15 -0.55 1.80 -8.45
C PHE A 15 0.58 1.92 -9.47
N GLY A 16 0.28 2.36 -10.69
CA GLY A 16 1.28 2.48 -11.75
C GLY A 16 1.76 1.11 -12.24
N SER A 17 3.07 1.00 -12.43
CA SER A 17 3.71 -0.25 -12.87
C SER A 17 4.75 -0.75 -11.87
N GLY A 18 4.84 -2.07 -11.77
CA GLY A 18 5.94 -2.79 -11.13
C GLY A 18 6.62 -3.71 -12.14
N ALA A 19 7.70 -4.36 -11.72
CA ALA A 19 8.34 -5.38 -12.53
C ALA A 19 8.79 -6.55 -11.68
N GLY A 20 8.76 -7.74 -12.27
CA GLY A 20 9.20 -8.96 -11.62
C GLY A 20 9.86 -9.91 -12.60
N CYS A 21 10.59 -10.88 -12.04
CA CYS A 21 11.22 -11.96 -12.77
C CYS A 21 10.88 -13.27 -12.07
N ILE A 22 10.56 -14.32 -12.86
CA ILE A 22 10.36 -15.67 -12.33
C ILE A 22 11.67 -16.43 -12.52
N GLY A 23 12.31 -16.79 -11.41
CA GLY A 23 13.61 -17.46 -11.42
C GLY A 23 14.77 -16.51 -11.71
N ASN A 24 15.93 -17.06 -12.08
CA ASN A 24 17.16 -16.30 -12.32
C ASN A 24 17.36 -15.96 -13.82
N THR A 25 16.31 -15.51 -14.49
CA THR A 25 16.33 -15.20 -15.93
C THR A 25 16.61 -13.71 -16.16
N GLU A 26 17.20 -13.37 -17.31
CA GLU A 26 17.37 -11.97 -17.74
C GLU A 26 16.07 -11.37 -18.31
N GLN A 27 15.02 -12.18 -18.42
CA GLN A 27 13.74 -11.79 -18.98
C GLN A 27 12.80 -11.34 -17.86
N TRP A 28 12.63 -10.03 -17.76
CA TRP A 28 11.75 -9.39 -16.79
C TRP A 28 10.38 -9.18 -17.40
N THR A 29 9.37 -9.07 -16.54
CA THR A 29 8.01 -8.72 -16.95
C THR A 29 7.62 -7.45 -16.23
N LEU A 30 7.33 -6.41 -17.00
CA LEU A 30 6.62 -5.24 -16.50
C LEU A 30 5.16 -5.63 -16.28
N VAL A 31 4.65 -5.37 -15.09
CA VAL A 31 3.28 -5.65 -14.68
C VAL A 31 2.62 -4.34 -14.31
N PHE A 32 1.46 -4.08 -14.88
CA PHE A 32 0.63 -2.94 -14.54
C PHE A 32 -0.83 -3.28 -14.76
N TYR A 33 -1.72 -2.41 -14.31
CA TYR A 33 -3.15 -2.59 -14.46
C TYR A 33 -3.75 -1.37 -15.15
N LEU A 34 -4.74 -1.62 -16.00
CA LEU A 34 -5.58 -0.56 -16.53
C LEU A 34 -6.80 -0.40 -15.61
N ALA A 35 -7.15 0.84 -15.27
CA ALA A 35 -8.42 1.17 -14.64
C ALA A 35 -9.54 1.32 -15.67
N ALA A 36 -9.18 1.74 -16.90
CA ALA A 36 -10.07 1.85 -18.03
C ALA A 36 -9.28 1.81 -19.34
N TRP A 37 -9.96 1.49 -20.44
CA TRP A 37 -9.40 1.63 -21.77
C TRP A 37 -10.47 2.01 -22.79
N LYS A 38 -10.02 2.62 -23.88
CA LYS A 38 -10.84 3.01 -25.02
C LYS A 38 -10.38 2.26 -26.25
N SER A 39 -11.31 1.53 -26.85
CA SER A 39 -11.12 0.84 -28.13
C SER A 39 -11.13 1.82 -29.30
N GLN A 40 -10.64 1.42 -30.48
CA GLN A 40 -10.63 2.29 -31.66
C GLN A 40 -12.02 2.77 -32.10
N ASP A 41 -13.04 1.95 -31.89
CA ASP A 41 -14.44 2.29 -32.14
C ASP A 41 -14.97 3.39 -31.19
N GLY A 42 -14.16 3.83 -30.23
CA GLY A 42 -14.49 4.84 -29.24
C GLY A 42 -15.17 4.28 -27.99
N THR A 43 -15.38 2.96 -27.89
CA THR A 43 -16.01 2.33 -26.73
C THR A 43 -15.09 2.44 -25.51
N LEU A 44 -15.56 3.16 -24.48
CA LEU A 44 -14.90 3.24 -23.18
C LEU A 44 -15.33 2.05 -22.31
N THR A 45 -14.35 1.29 -21.80
CA THR A 45 -14.57 0.24 -20.80
C THR A 45 -13.89 0.64 -19.50
N GLN A 46 -14.64 0.62 -18.39
CA GLN A 46 -14.13 0.90 -17.04
C GLN A 46 -14.12 -0.38 -16.25
N GLN A 47 -12.96 -1.03 -16.20
CA GLN A 47 -12.74 -2.28 -15.50
C GLN A 47 -11.25 -2.41 -15.18
N ARG A 48 -10.93 -3.02 -14.04
CA ARG A 48 -9.54 -3.36 -13.73
C ARG A 48 -9.06 -4.52 -14.60
N GLN A 49 -8.02 -4.29 -15.39
CA GLN A 49 -7.42 -5.30 -16.27
C GLN A 49 -5.91 -5.40 -16.05
N ARG A 50 -5.41 -6.60 -15.73
CA ARG A 50 -3.97 -6.86 -15.61
C ARG A 50 -3.32 -6.88 -16.99
N CYS A 51 -2.18 -6.22 -17.12
CA CYS A 51 -1.34 -6.17 -18.31
C CYS A 51 0.09 -6.61 -17.98
N GLU A 52 0.67 -7.38 -18.88
CA GLU A 52 2.03 -7.89 -18.77
C GLU A 52 2.81 -7.60 -20.05
N MET A 53 4.01 -7.04 -19.91
CA MET A 53 4.89 -6.73 -21.03
C MET A 53 6.28 -7.29 -20.74
N PRO A 54 6.77 -8.26 -21.54
CA PRO A 54 8.16 -8.71 -21.44
C PRO A 54 9.12 -7.55 -21.71
N VAL A 55 10.10 -7.38 -20.84
CA VAL A 55 11.14 -6.33 -20.93
C VAL A 55 12.49 -6.89 -20.53
N GLU A 56 13.55 -6.27 -21.04
CA GLU A 56 14.90 -6.53 -20.53
C GLU A 56 15.06 -5.88 -19.14
N LYS A 57 15.90 -6.48 -18.29
CA LYS A 57 16.20 -5.95 -16.95
C LYS A 57 16.64 -4.47 -16.97
N SER A 58 17.47 -4.10 -17.95
CA SER A 58 17.98 -2.74 -18.14
C SER A 58 16.89 -1.70 -18.45
N ALA A 59 15.76 -2.14 -19.00
CA ALA A 59 14.64 -1.28 -19.39
C ALA A 59 13.59 -1.11 -18.27
N VAL A 60 13.67 -1.87 -17.18
CA VAL A 60 12.68 -1.86 -16.09
C VAL A 60 12.50 -0.47 -15.49
N GLU A 61 13.59 0.17 -15.04
CA GLU A 61 13.53 1.51 -14.42
C GLU A 61 13.04 2.58 -15.40
N HIS A 62 13.33 2.41 -16.69
CA HIS A 62 12.84 3.30 -17.72
C HIS A 62 11.32 3.18 -17.85
N TRP A 63 10.81 1.95 -17.93
CA TRP A 63 9.37 1.72 -18.05
C TRP A 63 8.61 2.10 -16.80
N MET A 64 9.12 1.82 -15.60
CA MET A 64 8.48 2.23 -14.34
C MET A 64 8.33 3.75 -14.23
N ARG A 65 9.26 4.52 -14.78
CA ARG A 65 9.15 5.99 -14.86
C ARG A 65 8.16 6.48 -15.92
N GLN A 66 7.92 5.70 -16.96
CA GLN A 66 6.97 6.06 -18.01
C GLN A 66 5.52 5.66 -17.66
N VAL A 67 5.33 4.44 -17.17
CA VAL A 67 4.03 3.83 -16.88
C VAL A 67 3.70 4.09 -15.41
N ARG A 68 3.23 5.31 -15.15
CA ARG A 68 2.94 5.84 -13.81
C ARG A 68 1.46 5.74 -13.48
N ALA A 69 1.10 5.97 -12.22
CA ALA A 69 -0.28 6.05 -11.82
C ALA A 69 -1.06 7.06 -12.69
N PHE A 70 -2.24 6.66 -13.16
CA PHE A 70 -3.14 7.48 -13.99
C PHE A 70 -2.54 8.02 -15.29
N SER A 71 -1.39 7.50 -15.76
CA SER A 71 -0.87 7.86 -17.08
C SER A 71 -1.66 7.17 -18.19
N GLN A 72 -1.82 7.88 -19.31
CA GLN A 72 -2.47 7.34 -20.49
C GLN A 72 -1.43 6.88 -21.50
N HIS A 73 -1.63 5.67 -22.03
CA HIS A 73 -0.76 5.09 -23.03
C HIS A 73 -1.54 4.47 -24.17
N THR A 74 -0.93 4.44 -25.34
CA THR A 74 -1.35 3.57 -26.44
C THR A 74 -0.70 2.20 -26.23
N LEU A 75 -1.50 1.15 -26.20
CA LEU A 75 -1.06 -0.23 -26.01
C LEU A 75 -1.34 -1.03 -27.28
N HIS A 76 -0.37 -1.82 -27.70
CA HIS A 76 -0.55 -2.85 -28.72
C HIS A 76 -0.66 -4.21 -28.04
N VAL A 77 -1.86 -4.81 -28.08
CA VAL A 77 -2.14 -6.11 -27.47
C VAL A 77 -1.63 -7.23 -28.37
N GLN A 78 -1.02 -8.25 -27.78
CA GLN A 78 -0.55 -9.45 -28.47
C GLN A 78 -1.46 -10.66 -28.23
N GLY A 79 -2.16 -10.69 -27.10
CA GLY A 79 -3.01 -11.80 -26.69
C GLY A 79 -3.33 -11.73 -25.21
N GLU A 80 -3.75 -12.88 -24.67
CA GLU A 80 -4.13 -13.05 -23.27
C GLU A 80 -3.45 -14.30 -22.72
N THR A 81 -2.99 -14.24 -21.47
CA THR A 81 -2.46 -15.40 -20.76
C THR A 81 -3.61 -16.32 -20.32
N ALA A 82 -3.28 -17.56 -19.94
CA ALA A 82 -4.27 -18.47 -19.36
C ALA A 82 -4.89 -17.95 -18.05
N SER A 83 -4.23 -17.02 -17.36
CA SER A 83 -4.71 -16.37 -16.14
C SER A 83 -5.58 -15.12 -16.39
N GLY A 84 -5.82 -14.77 -17.65
CA GLY A 84 -6.62 -13.60 -18.02
C GLY A 84 -5.85 -12.27 -18.06
N ALA A 85 -4.53 -12.31 -17.97
CA ALA A 85 -3.69 -11.11 -18.13
C ALA A 85 -3.49 -10.80 -19.61
N VAL A 86 -3.55 -9.51 -19.96
CA VAL A 86 -3.34 -9.06 -21.34
C VAL A 86 -1.85 -8.95 -21.61
N LEU A 87 -1.38 -9.66 -22.63
CA LEU A 87 -0.01 -9.56 -23.10
C LEU A 87 0.12 -8.33 -24.01
N VAL A 88 1.00 -7.42 -23.63
CA VAL A 88 1.26 -6.16 -24.34
C VAL A 88 2.57 -6.31 -25.10
N ARG A 89 2.53 -6.03 -26.41
CA ARG A 89 3.70 -6.04 -27.29
C ARG A 89 4.52 -4.77 -27.16
N SER A 90 3.83 -3.63 -27.08
CA SER A 90 4.44 -2.32 -26.92
C SER A 90 3.47 -1.35 -26.26
N ILE A 91 4.06 -0.40 -25.55
CA ILE A 91 3.36 0.70 -24.89
C ILE A 91 4.04 2.02 -25.30
N THR A 92 3.26 3.06 -25.52
CA THR A 92 3.78 4.38 -25.88
C THR A 92 2.96 5.47 -25.19
N PRO A 93 3.57 6.51 -24.60
CA PRO A 93 2.82 7.64 -24.05
C PRO A 93 1.90 8.25 -25.10
N CYS A 94 0.68 8.60 -24.71
CA CYS A 94 -0.22 9.32 -25.59
C CYS A 94 0.33 10.72 -25.91
N GLN A 95 0.27 11.13 -27.17
CA GLN A 95 0.66 12.49 -27.57
C GLN A 95 -0.32 13.56 -27.06
N ALA A 96 -1.59 13.18 -26.91
CA ALA A 96 -2.64 14.00 -26.32
C ALA A 96 -3.48 13.12 -25.38
N ALA A 97 -3.90 13.69 -24.24
CA ALA A 97 -4.76 12.98 -23.31
C ALA A 97 -6.18 12.84 -23.87
N ASP A 98 -6.75 11.64 -23.81
CA ASP A 98 -8.17 11.40 -24.06
C ASP A 98 -8.98 11.97 -22.88
N ALA A 99 -9.99 12.78 -23.21
CA ALA A 99 -10.79 13.51 -22.24
C ALA A 99 -11.71 12.60 -21.41
N GLU A 100 -12.12 11.44 -21.92
CA GLU A 100 -12.96 10.50 -21.19
C GLU A 100 -12.15 9.71 -20.19
N LEU A 101 -10.98 9.20 -20.61
CA LEU A 101 -10.04 8.56 -19.70
C LEU A 101 -9.52 9.54 -18.64
N LYS A 102 -9.33 10.82 -18.99
CA LYS A 102 -9.01 11.85 -17.99
C LYS A 102 -10.14 11.99 -16.96
N ARG A 103 -11.41 12.02 -17.38
CA ARG A 103 -12.55 12.08 -16.44
C ARG A 103 -12.60 10.87 -15.52
N VAL A 104 -12.30 9.67 -16.03
CA VAL A 104 -12.20 8.46 -15.20
C VAL A 104 -11.07 8.61 -14.17
N ALA A 105 -9.88 9.07 -14.60
CA ALA A 105 -8.76 9.30 -13.69
C ALA A 105 -9.09 10.32 -12.60
N ASP A 106 -9.72 11.44 -12.98
CA ASP A 106 -10.13 12.48 -12.04
C ASP A 106 -11.18 11.94 -11.06
N ASP A 107 -12.16 11.14 -11.52
CA ASP A 107 -13.19 10.54 -10.66
C ASP A 107 -12.62 9.53 -9.65
N LEU A 108 -11.65 8.70 -10.07
CA LEU A 108 -11.00 7.70 -9.22
C LEU A 108 -10.17 8.32 -8.08
N GLN A 109 -9.69 9.54 -8.28
CA GLN A 109 -8.93 10.31 -7.29
C GLN A 109 -9.81 11.13 -6.35
N ILE A 110 -11.14 11.14 -6.54
CA ILE A 110 -12.05 11.82 -5.61
C ILE A 110 -12.14 10.98 -4.32
N PRO A 111 -11.79 11.55 -3.14
CA PRO A 111 -11.93 10.84 -1.89
C PRO A 111 -13.39 10.52 -1.57
N VAL A 112 -13.64 9.27 -1.20
CA VAL A 112 -14.87 8.81 -0.56
C VAL A 112 -14.72 9.07 0.93
N ARG A 113 -15.65 9.85 1.48
CA ARG A 113 -15.69 10.18 2.90
C ARG A 113 -16.61 9.21 3.62
N LEU A 114 -16.16 8.74 4.78
CA LEU A 114 -16.88 7.85 5.67
C LEU A 114 -16.93 8.48 7.07
N ASP A 115 -18.12 8.91 7.48
CA ASP A 115 -18.33 9.41 8.84
C ASP A 115 -18.51 8.25 9.82
N THR A 116 -17.67 8.22 10.84
CA THR A 116 -17.67 7.20 11.91
C THR A 116 -17.91 7.87 13.27
N PRO A 117 -18.71 7.27 14.16
CA PRO A 117 -18.89 7.78 15.52
C PRO A 117 -17.58 7.79 16.33
N GLU A 118 -16.72 6.79 16.14
CA GLU A 118 -15.52 6.55 16.94
C GLU A 118 -14.29 7.31 16.43
N PHE A 119 -14.14 7.47 15.11
CA PHE A 119 -12.94 8.02 14.47
C PHE A 119 -13.21 9.31 13.68
N GLY A 120 -14.44 9.83 13.71
CA GLY A 120 -14.81 10.99 12.88
C GLY A 120 -14.78 10.63 11.41
N VAL A 121 -14.27 11.54 10.57
CA VAL A 121 -14.24 11.34 9.11
C VAL A 121 -12.99 10.56 8.73
N LEU A 122 -13.20 9.41 8.09
CA LEU A 122 -12.17 8.68 7.35
C LEU A 122 -12.33 8.94 5.85
N GLU A 123 -11.23 9.00 5.11
CA GLU A 123 -11.21 9.24 3.68
C GLU A 123 -10.53 8.08 2.96
N ARG A 124 -11.02 7.74 1.76
CA ARG A 124 -10.44 6.70 0.90
C ARG A 124 -10.49 7.17 -0.54
N GLU A 125 -9.38 7.13 -1.27
CA GLU A 125 -9.43 7.28 -2.72
C GLU A 125 -10.19 6.10 -3.35
N LYS A 126 -11.05 6.31 -4.36
CA LYS A 126 -11.86 5.21 -4.93
C LYS A 126 -11.02 4.03 -5.44
N CYS A 127 -9.78 4.28 -5.83
CA CYS A 127 -8.81 3.29 -6.27
C CYS A 127 -8.06 2.54 -5.15
N SER A 128 -8.19 2.99 -3.90
CA SER A 128 -7.60 2.37 -2.71
C SER A 128 -8.63 1.48 -2.00
N ASP A 129 -8.18 0.40 -1.37
CA ASP A 129 -8.96 -0.44 -0.46
C ASP A 129 -8.84 0.01 1.00
N GLN A 130 -8.12 1.11 1.26
CA GLN A 130 -7.78 1.59 2.59
C GLN A 130 -8.45 2.94 2.88
N PHE A 131 -9.21 2.98 3.99
CA PHE A 131 -9.63 4.24 4.60
C PHE A 131 -8.53 4.77 5.52
N GLU A 132 -8.31 6.07 5.49
CA GLU A 132 -7.32 6.77 6.29
C GLU A 132 -7.96 7.94 7.03
N GLY A 133 -7.51 8.17 8.26
CA GLY A 133 -7.86 9.35 9.03
C GLY A 133 -6.96 9.51 10.25
N THR A 134 -7.33 10.43 11.12
CA THR A 134 -6.64 10.64 12.40
C THR A 134 -7.50 10.12 13.54
N ALA A 135 -6.84 9.55 14.55
CA ALA A 135 -7.50 9.09 15.77
C ALA A 135 -6.65 9.40 16.99
N LEU A 136 -7.30 9.51 18.15
CA LEU A 136 -6.60 9.69 19.42
C LEU A 136 -6.29 8.33 20.04
N TRP A 137 -5.01 8.02 20.19
CA TRP A 137 -4.51 6.85 20.91
C TRP A 137 -3.81 7.27 22.21
N ASN A 138 -4.39 6.91 23.34
CA ASN A 138 -3.94 7.30 24.69
C ASN A 138 -3.72 8.83 24.84
N GLY A 139 -4.49 9.65 24.12
CA GLY A 139 -4.41 11.11 24.14
C GLY A 139 -3.46 11.72 23.11
N SER A 140 -2.74 10.92 22.34
CA SER A 140 -1.90 11.36 21.23
C SER A 140 -2.62 11.14 19.89
N GLU A 141 -2.53 12.11 18.98
CA GLU A 141 -3.03 11.95 17.62
C GLU A 141 -2.11 11.03 16.81
N ILE A 142 -2.69 10.05 16.13
CA ILE A 142 -2.01 9.07 15.26
C ILE A 142 -2.81 8.90 13.96
N ASN A 143 -2.16 8.39 12.93
CA ASN A 143 -2.81 7.98 11.69
C ASN A 143 -3.49 6.62 11.88
N LEU A 144 -4.74 6.50 11.46
CA LEU A 144 -5.50 5.26 11.48
C LEU A 144 -5.76 4.82 10.04
N LEU A 145 -5.32 3.60 9.72
CA LEU A 145 -5.52 2.97 8.43
C LEU A 145 -6.42 1.75 8.59
N LEU A 146 -7.57 1.74 7.90
CA LEU A 146 -8.50 0.62 7.88
C LEU A 146 -8.49 -0.03 6.50
N ARG A 147 -7.88 -1.21 6.39
CA ARG A 147 -7.84 -1.98 5.14
C ARG A 147 -9.12 -2.79 5.00
N CYS A 148 -9.93 -2.45 4.00
CA CYS A 148 -11.22 -3.08 3.75
C CYS A 148 -11.13 -3.96 2.50
N ALA A 149 -11.33 -5.26 2.63
CA ALA A 149 -11.42 -6.15 1.48
C ALA A 149 -12.60 -5.79 0.56
N ASP A 150 -13.72 -5.34 1.15
CA ASP A 150 -14.85 -4.72 0.45
C ASP A 150 -15.08 -3.29 0.97
N PRO A 151 -14.55 -2.26 0.28
CA PRO A 151 -14.69 -0.87 0.72
C PRO A 151 -16.13 -0.32 0.71
N GLU A 152 -17.07 -1.02 0.07
CA GLU A 152 -18.50 -0.65 0.10
C GLU A 152 -19.19 -1.14 1.39
N SER A 153 -18.56 -2.04 2.14
CA SER A 153 -19.07 -2.64 3.38
C SER A 153 -18.06 -2.56 4.55
N PRO A 154 -17.55 -1.36 4.93
CA PRO A 154 -16.42 -1.22 5.87
C PRO A 154 -16.77 -1.47 7.36
N GLN A 155 -18.02 -1.84 7.68
CA GLN A 155 -18.49 -1.88 9.07
C GLN A 155 -17.77 -2.93 9.94
N ALA A 156 -17.27 -4.00 9.33
CA ALA A 156 -16.55 -5.06 10.04
C ALA A 156 -15.21 -4.54 10.60
N VAL A 157 -14.31 -4.04 9.74
CA VAL A 157 -13.04 -3.45 10.20
C VAL A 157 -13.23 -2.25 11.14
N ILE A 158 -14.24 -1.40 10.93
CA ILE A 158 -14.53 -0.29 11.86
C ILE A 158 -14.84 -0.83 13.25
N SER A 159 -15.63 -1.90 13.35
CA SER A 159 -16.00 -2.52 14.62
C SER A 159 -14.78 -3.14 15.32
N LEU A 160 -13.88 -3.77 14.56
CA LEU A 160 -12.63 -4.33 15.07
C LEU A 160 -11.69 -3.23 15.58
N ALA A 161 -11.51 -2.17 14.79
CA ALA A 161 -10.74 -1.00 15.16
C ALA A 161 -11.32 -0.33 16.42
N ALA A 162 -12.64 -0.16 16.49
CA ALA A 162 -13.29 0.38 17.68
C ALA A 162 -13.00 -0.47 18.92
N GLY A 163 -13.07 -1.80 18.81
CA GLY A 163 -12.71 -2.73 19.89
C GLY A 163 -11.25 -2.59 20.34
N LEU A 164 -10.32 -2.45 19.38
CA LEU A 164 -8.90 -2.18 19.66
C LEU A 164 -8.70 -0.88 20.45
N PHE A 165 -9.37 0.21 20.03
CA PHE A 165 -9.27 1.53 20.67
C PHE A 165 -9.94 1.59 22.04
N GLN A 166 -11.04 0.87 22.27
CA GLN A 166 -11.64 0.76 23.61
C GLN A 166 -10.67 0.15 24.64
N ALA A 167 -9.77 -0.71 24.18
CA ALA A 167 -8.73 -1.35 25.00
C ALA A 167 -7.32 -0.72 24.80
N GLN A 168 -7.24 0.54 24.35
CA GLN A 168 -5.98 1.20 23.96
C GLN A 168 -4.85 1.12 25.01
N GLN A 169 -5.15 1.22 26.31
CA GLN A 169 -4.12 1.15 27.35
C GLN A 169 -3.54 -0.27 27.49
N GLN A 170 -4.40 -1.29 27.37
CA GLN A 170 -3.99 -2.68 27.43
C GLN A 170 -3.15 -3.02 26.19
N TRP A 171 -3.62 -2.63 25.00
CA TRP A 171 -2.90 -2.87 23.77
C TRP A 171 -1.58 -2.12 23.71
N HIS A 172 -1.54 -0.85 24.11
CA HIS A 172 -0.30 -0.10 24.16
C HIS A 172 0.77 -0.80 25.01
N ARG A 173 0.40 -1.32 26.20
CA ARG A 173 1.34 -2.11 27.02
C ARG A 173 1.80 -3.38 26.31
N ARG A 174 0.89 -4.16 25.73
CA ARG A 174 1.23 -5.39 25.00
C ARG A 174 2.22 -5.12 23.85
N ILE A 175 1.97 -4.06 23.07
CA ILE A 175 2.82 -3.66 21.94
C ILE A 175 4.19 -3.20 22.43
N SER A 176 4.23 -2.30 23.43
CA SER A 176 5.47 -1.79 24.01
C SER A 176 6.32 -2.90 24.65
N ASP A 177 5.71 -3.77 25.45
CA ASP A 177 6.40 -4.89 26.10
C ASP A 177 6.97 -5.87 25.08
N PHE A 178 6.21 -6.16 24.01
CA PHE A 178 6.64 -7.04 22.95
C PHE A 178 7.81 -6.44 22.16
N ALA A 179 7.69 -5.20 21.67
CA ALA A 179 8.75 -4.50 20.97
C ALA A 179 10.03 -4.42 21.81
N LEU A 180 9.90 -4.08 23.10
CA LEU A 180 11.03 -4.05 24.01
C LEU A 180 11.72 -5.42 24.13
N SER A 181 10.95 -6.50 24.25
CA SER A 181 11.49 -7.85 24.39
C SER A 181 12.29 -8.31 23.15
N GLN A 182 11.85 -7.89 21.96
CA GLN A 182 12.46 -8.30 20.69
C GLN A 182 13.60 -7.37 20.29
N LEU A 183 13.41 -6.06 20.41
CA LEU A 183 14.25 -5.06 19.76
C LEU A 183 15.27 -4.42 20.71
N LEU A 184 15.07 -4.42 22.02
CA LEU A 184 16.09 -3.91 22.96
C LEU A 184 17.40 -4.72 22.93
N PRO A 185 17.38 -6.07 22.92
CA PRO A 185 18.60 -6.85 22.77
C PRO A 185 19.29 -6.54 21.44
N LEU A 186 18.53 -6.53 20.34
CA LEU A 186 19.01 -6.17 19.01
C LEU A 186 19.70 -4.79 19.00
N LYS A 187 19.08 -3.78 19.60
CA LYS A 187 19.65 -2.43 19.75
C LYS A 187 21.02 -2.47 20.40
N ASN A 188 21.12 -3.13 21.56
CA ASN A 188 22.31 -3.13 22.39
C ASN A 188 23.44 -4.02 21.84
N GLU A 189 23.12 -5.00 21.00
CA GLU A 189 24.10 -5.90 20.40
C GLU A 189 24.65 -5.38 19.06
N HIS A 190 23.84 -4.69 18.27
CA HIS A 190 24.16 -4.43 16.87
C HIS A 190 24.02 -2.97 16.42
N TRP A 191 23.37 -2.11 17.20
CA TRP A 191 22.96 -0.77 16.76
C TRP A 191 23.43 0.34 17.70
N LEU A 192 24.40 0.08 18.57
CA LEU A 192 25.06 1.12 19.36
C LEU A 192 26.01 1.94 18.49
N GLY A 193 25.98 3.27 18.65
CA GLY A 193 27.05 4.14 18.15
C GLY A 193 28.40 3.85 18.84
N GLU A 194 29.51 4.29 18.24
CA GLU A 194 30.87 4.00 18.72
C GLU A 194 31.10 4.33 20.21
N ASP A 195 30.44 5.37 20.71
CA ASP A 195 30.51 5.83 22.11
C ASP A 195 29.14 5.85 22.82
N GLU A 196 28.14 5.14 22.29
CA GLU A 196 26.80 5.10 22.87
C GLU A 196 26.75 4.10 24.04
N ALA A 197 26.25 4.55 25.19
CA ALA A 197 25.96 3.66 26.31
C ALA A 197 24.80 2.71 25.96
N GLN A 198 24.73 1.56 26.64
CA GLN A 198 23.60 0.65 26.47
C GLN A 198 22.27 1.36 26.72
N CYS A 199 21.35 1.19 25.78
CA CYS A 199 20.00 1.68 25.88
C CYS A 199 19.26 0.92 26.99
N THR A 200 18.64 1.65 27.90
CA THR A 200 17.78 1.05 28.93
C THR A 200 16.36 0.85 28.40
N ALA A 201 15.58 0.01 29.08
CA ALA A 201 14.17 -0.16 28.72
C ALA A 201 13.37 1.15 28.79
N ALA A 202 13.68 2.01 29.77
CA ALA A 202 13.02 3.30 29.92
C ALA A 202 13.38 4.24 28.76
N ASP A 203 14.66 4.27 28.38
CA ASP A 203 15.12 5.09 27.25
C ASP A 203 14.48 4.63 25.94
N PHE A 204 14.46 3.31 25.69
CA PHE A 204 13.84 2.72 24.51
C PHE A 204 12.37 3.14 24.36
N LEU A 205 11.57 2.92 25.42
CA LEU A 205 10.15 3.25 25.39
C LEU A 205 9.87 4.76 25.32
N SER A 206 10.77 5.59 25.84
CA SER A 206 10.63 7.05 25.75
C SER A 206 10.85 7.60 24.34
N ARG A 207 11.60 6.88 23.49
CA ARG A 207 11.94 7.26 22.12
C ARG A 207 11.01 6.62 21.09
N MET A 208 10.56 5.39 21.34
CA MET A 208 9.60 4.67 20.50
C MET A 208 8.24 5.37 20.54
N LYS A 209 7.91 6.11 19.47
CA LYS A 209 6.70 6.92 19.39
C LYS A 209 5.76 6.39 18.31
N LEU A 210 4.55 6.01 18.73
CA LEU A 210 3.51 5.52 17.81
C LEU A 210 3.10 6.62 16.82
N LEU A 211 3.08 6.28 15.54
CA LEU A 211 2.63 7.13 14.45
C LEU A 211 1.36 6.64 13.77
N THR A 212 1.30 5.34 13.48
CA THR A 212 0.24 4.77 12.66
C THR A 212 -0.22 3.44 13.24
N ILE A 213 -1.53 3.23 13.25
CA ILE A 213 -2.15 1.91 13.46
C ILE A 213 -2.84 1.53 12.16
N GLU A 214 -2.48 0.38 11.62
CA GLU A 214 -3.18 -0.28 10.52
C GLU A 214 -3.94 -1.49 11.07
N ILE A 215 -5.17 -1.72 10.59
CA ILE A 215 -5.95 -2.92 10.89
C ILE A 215 -6.82 -3.32 9.69
N ASP A 216 -7.03 -4.62 9.49
CA ASP A 216 -7.88 -5.16 8.42
C ASP A 216 -9.13 -5.90 8.92
N ASP A 217 -9.95 -6.38 7.98
CA ASP A 217 -11.18 -7.14 8.26
C ASP A 217 -10.95 -8.49 8.96
N ALA A 218 -9.72 -9.03 8.95
CA ALA A 218 -9.34 -10.24 9.68
C ALA A 218 -8.87 -9.92 11.11
N GLY A 219 -8.72 -8.64 11.45
CA GLY A 219 -8.17 -8.18 12.72
C GLY A 219 -6.66 -8.29 12.79
N ASP A 220 -5.98 -8.49 11.65
CA ASP A 220 -4.53 -8.33 11.58
C ASP A 220 -4.22 -6.85 11.72
N PHE A 221 -3.21 -6.53 12.52
CA PHE A 221 -2.81 -5.17 12.79
C PHE A 221 -1.31 -4.96 12.60
N THR A 222 -0.95 -3.71 12.34
CA THR A 222 0.42 -3.22 12.36
C THR A 222 0.50 -1.91 13.12
N PHE A 223 1.40 -1.81 14.09
CA PHE A 223 1.72 -0.57 14.80
C PHE A 223 3.07 -0.07 14.33
N TRP A 224 3.07 1.12 13.70
CA TRP A 224 4.26 1.78 13.20
C TRP A 224 4.70 2.88 14.15
N HIS A 225 5.97 2.85 14.51
CA HIS A 225 6.57 3.82 15.42
C HIS A 225 7.79 4.47 14.80
N GLU A 226 7.99 5.74 15.12
CA GLU A 226 9.32 6.38 15.05
C GLU A 226 10.23 5.71 16.07
N ASP A 227 11.46 5.41 15.66
CA ASP A 227 12.48 4.83 16.54
C ASP A 227 13.11 5.85 17.49
N GLY A 228 13.03 7.14 17.14
CA GLY A 228 13.72 8.21 17.88
C GLY A 228 15.23 7.99 17.92
N GLU A 229 15.83 7.62 16.79
CA GLU A 229 17.27 7.36 16.63
C GLU A 229 17.77 6.10 17.37
N LEU A 230 16.88 5.17 17.70
CA LEU A 230 17.30 3.87 18.24
C LEU A 230 17.98 3.02 17.15
N PHE A 231 17.50 3.07 15.92
CA PHE A 231 17.93 2.27 14.79
C PHE A 231 18.29 3.14 13.58
N PHE A 232 18.96 4.28 13.83
CA PHE A 232 19.45 5.20 12.80
C PHE A 232 18.36 5.70 11.82
N GLY A 233 17.14 5.91 12.32
CA GLY A 233 16.02 6.46 11.55
C GLY A 233 15.20 5.41 10.81
N HIS A 234 15.41 4.12 11.08
CA HIS A 234 14.49 3.06 10.67
C HIS A 234 13.14 3.22 11.40
N ALA A 235 12.07 2.68 10.83
CA ALA A 235 10.80 2.56 11.54
C ALA A 235 10.85 1.37 12.50
N ILE A 236 10.08 1.41 13.58
CA ILE A 236 9.79 0.24 14.40
C ILE A 236 8.39 -0.26 14.05
N GLU A 237 8.32 -1.48 13.56
CA GLU A 237 7.08 -2.14 13.17
C GLU A 237 6.75 -3.25 14.17
N VAL A 238 5.50 -3.31 14.64
CA VAL A 238 4.99 -4.42 15.45
C VAL A 238 3.72 -4.96 14.81
N ARG A 239 3.74 -6.23 14.40
CA ARG A 239 2.63 -6.92 13.73
C ARG A 239 1.98 -7.96 14.63
N GLY A 240 0.70 -8.22 14.39
CA GLY A 240 -0.04 -9.26 15.10
C GLY A 240 -1.50 -9.33 14.66
N ASN A 241 -2.30 -10.03 15.45
CA ASN A 241 -3.75 -10.09 15.28
C ASN A 241 -4.46 -9.83 16.61
N LEU A 242 -5.69 -9.31 16.57
CA LEU A 242 -6.51 -9.07 17.77
C LEU A 242 -6.70 -10.32 18.65
N VAL A 243 -6.65 -11.53 18.09
CA VAL A 243 -6.78 -12.80 18.82
C VAL A 243 -5.49 -13.17 19.55
N ASP A 244 -4.38 -13.31 18.83
CA ASP A 244 -3.12 -13.82 19.37
C ASP A 244 -2.27 -12.73 20.04
N GLY A 245 -2.49 -11.46 19.69
CA GLY A 245 -1.65 -10.34 20.10
C GLY A 245 -0.49 -10.08 19.15
N PRO A 246 0.53 -9.32 19.60
CA PRO A 246 1.73 -9.09 18.81
C PRO A 246 2.52 -10.40 18.66
N THR A 247 2.93 -10.69 17.43
CA THR A 247 3.63 -11.91 17.05
C THR A 247 4.97 -11.65 16.42
N ASP A 248 5.20 -10.45 15.89
CA ASP A 248 6.43 -10.08 15.20
C ASP A 248 6.78 -8.61 15.41
N ALA A 249 8.08 -8.30 15.43
CA ALA A 249 8.59 -6.94 15.53
C ALA A 249 9.87 -6.79 14.70
N ASP A 250 9.91 -5.76 13.87
CA ASP A 250 10.99 -5.54 12.90
C ASP A 250 11.37 -4.05 12.82
N ILE A 251 12.48 -3.76 12.14
CA ILE A 251 13.04 -2.42 11.93
C ILE A 251 13.18 -2.08 10.44
N PRO A 252 12.08 -2.01 9.68
CA PRO A 252 12.12 -1.71 8.26
C PRO A 252 12.65 -0.29 7.98
N GLY A 253 13.54 -0.17 7.00
CA GLY A 253 14.21 1.08 6.62
C GLY A 253 15.35 0.84 5.65
#